data_AF-A0A5N4C159-F1
#
_entry.id   AF-A0A5N4C159-F1
#
_cell.length_a   1.000
_cell.length_b   1.000
_cell.length_c   1.000
_cell.angle_alpha   90.00
_cell.angle_beta   90.00
_cell.angle_gamma   90.00
#
_symmetry.space_group_name_H-M   'P 1'
#
loop_
_entity.id
_entity.type
_entity.pdbx_description
1 polymer ?
#
loop_
_entity_poly.entity_id
_entity_poly.type
_entity_poly.pdbx_seq_one_letter_code
_entity_poly.pdbx_strand_id
1 'polypeptide(L)'
;MQPVIDGYRNKSTFSVNRGPDGNPKTVGYYLGSWRERNIVCVRSNHLKNIPEKHNQVAKYYEIFLQQSPMEPCLLFHEGGYWRELIVRTNSQGHTMAIITFHPQELTQEELCVQKETIKEFFTKGPGAVCDLTSLYFQESTMTRCSHQQSPYQLLFGEPHIFEDLLGLKIRISPDAFFQINTAGAEMLYRTVGELSGVNSNTILLDICCVIGLSLAPYTSQVLGIELVEQAVEDARWTAAFNDYQVVQAIRNCRVIRTLVFVSCKPQGETTRNIIELCCPPNSAKKLLGEPFVLRQAVPVDLFPHTPHCELVLLFTR
;
A
#
# COMPACT_ATOMS: atom_id res chain seq x y z
N MET A 1 17.03 14.06 10.30
CA MET A 1 16.63 14.02 8.88
C MET A 1 15.46 14.97 8.72
N GLN A 2 15.40 15.79 7.67
CA GLN A 2 14.23 16.63 7.42
C GLN A 2 13.09 15.77 6.87
N PRO A 3 11.83 15.96 7.30
CA PRO A 3 10.70 15.24 6.75
C PRO A 3 10.50 15.64 5.28
N VAL A 4 10.38 14.64 4.40
CA VAL A 4 9.97 14.86 3.01
C VAL A 4 8.46 14.98 2.98
N ILE A 5 7.96 16.19 2.74
CA ILE A 5 6.53 16.50 2.78
C ILE A 5 5.89 16.66 1.41
N ASP A 6 6.69 16.95 0.38
CA ASP A 6 6.25 17.08 -1.01
C ASP A 6 6.88 15.97 -1.84
N GLY A 7 6.15 15.45 -2.83
CA GLY A 7 6.60 14.39 -3.73
C GLY A 7 7.04 13.10 -3.02
N TYR A 8 6.57 12.86 -1.79
CA TYR A 8 7.08 11.77 -0.95
C TYR A 8 6.57 10.38 -1.35
N ARG A 9 5.50 10.31 -2.14
CA ARG A 9 4.83 9.04 -2.44
C ARG A 9 5.64 8.18 -3.38
N ASN A 10 6.15 7.06 -2.90
CA ASN A 10 6.81 6.03 -3.71
C ASN A 10 5.81 5.12 -4.46
N LYS A 11 4.51 5.22 -4.19
CA LYS A 11 3.43 4.58 -4.95
C LYS A 11 2.26 5.53 -5.21
N SER A 12 1.85 5.64 -6.47
CA SER A 12 0.65 6.38 -6.88
C SER A 12 -0.21 5.52 -7.79
N THR A 13 -1.51 5.62 -7.59
CA THR A 13 -2.52 4.85 -8.30
C THR A 13 -3.42 5.86 -9.00
N PHE A 14 -3.47 5.78 -10.33
CA PHE A 14 -4.18 6.70 -11.20
C PHE A 14 -5.32 5.98 -11.90
N SER A 15 -6.50 6.53 -11.79
CA SER A 15 -7.69 6.06 -12.50
C SER A 15 -7.79 6.71 -13.88
N VAL A 16 -8.65 6.13 -14.73
CA VAL A 16 -8.94 6.64 -16.07
C VAL A 16 -10.42 6.92 -16.16
N ASN A 17 -10.82 8.17 -16.40
CA ASN A 17 -12.21 8.55 -16.65
C ASN A 17 -12.34 9.89 -17.39
N ARG A 18 -13.58 10.29 -17.69
CA ARG A 18 -13.89 11.56 -18.31
C ARG A 18 -13.42 12.73 -17.44
N GLY A 19 -12.70 13.65 -18.06
CA GLY A 19 -12.22 14.89 -17.44
C GLY A 19 -13.30 15.97 -17.37
N PRO A 20 -13.09 17.02 -16.55
CA PRO A 20 -14.00 18.18 -16.49
C PRO A 20 -14.06 18.98 -17.80
N ASP A 21 -13.04 18.85 -18.66
CA ASP A 21 -12.96 19.40 -20.02
C ASP A 21 -13.75 18.57 -21.05
N GLY A 22 -14.34 17.45 -20.62
CA GLY A 22 -15.07 16.53 -21.49
C GLY A 22 -14.20 15.46 -22.15
N ASN A 23 -12.87 15.48 -21.99
CA ASN A 23 -11.99 14.44 -22.54
C ASN A 23 -12.34 13.08 -21.91
N PRO A 24 -12.74 12.05 -22.70
CA PRO A 24 -13.17 10.76 -22.16
C PRO A 24 -12.05 9.94 -21.52
N LYS A 25 -10.78 10.26 -21.81
CA LYS A 25 -9.60 9.46 -21.45
C LYS A 25 -8.62 10.27 -20.60
N THR A 26 -9.11 10.90 -19.53
CA THR A 26 -8.24 11.63 -18.58
C THR A 26 -7.67 10.68 -17.55
N VAL A 27 -6.39 10.81 -17.23
CA VAL A 27 -5.68 9.99 -16.24
C VAL A 27 -5.41 10.81 -14.97
N GLY A 28 -5.83 10.30 -13.82
CA GLY A 28 -5.71 11.04 -12.57
C GLY A 28 -6.53 10.47 -11.42
N TYR A 29 -7.14 11.36 -10.63
CA TYR A 29 -7.95 11.00 -9.46
C TYR A 29 -9.41 11.34 -9.66
N TYR A 30 -10.29 10.52 -9.07
CA TYR A 30 -11.72 10.81 -9.06
C TYR A 30 -12.05 11.98 -8.13
N LEU A 31 -12.88 12.88 -8.62
CA LEU A 31 -13.48 13.97 -7.87
C LEU A 31 -15.00 13.94 -8.10
N GLY A 32 -15.78 14.07 -7.02
CA GLY A 32 -17.24 13.98 -7.05
C GLY A 32 -17.79 12.76 -6.30
N SER A 33 -19.08 12.49 -6.49
CA SER A 33 -19.84 11.46 -5.79
C SER A 33 -20.45 10.46 -6.77
N TRP A 34 -20.19 9.17 -6.55
CA TRP A 34 -20.81 8.09 -7.34
C TRP A 34 -22.34 8.11 -7.21
N ARG A 35 -22.86 8.55 -6.07
CA ARG A 35 -24.31 8.64 -5.81
C ARG A 35 -24.98 9.73 -6.65
N GLU A 36 -24.27 10.84 -6.86
CA GLU A 36 -24.76 11.99 -7.62
C GLU A 36 -24.43 11.90 -9.11
N ARG A 37 -23.73 10.82 -9.53
CA ARG A 37 -23.29 10.58 -10.92
C ARG A 37 -22.49 11.75 -11.53
N ASN A 38 -21.77 12.49 -10.70
CA ASN A 38 -20.99 13.68 -11.09
C ASN A 38 -19.47 13.45 -10.97
N ILE A 39 -19.02 12.20 -11.10
CA ILE A 39 -17.59 11.88 -11.01
C ILE A 39 -16.86 12.26 -12.28
N VAL A 40 -15.76 12.96 -12.09
CA VAL A 40 -14.78 13.30 -13.13
C VAL A 40 -13.39 12.85 -12.72
N CYS A 41 -12.52 12.62 -13.69
CA CYS A 41 -11.10 12.41 -13.47
C CYS A 41 -10.34 13.72 -13.58
N VAL A 42 -9.49 14.04 -12.60
CA VAL A 42 -8.67 15.24 -12.61
C VAL A 42 -7.19 14.86 -12.54
N ARG A 43 -6.38 15.44 -13.44
CA ARG A 43 -4.93 15.25 -13.48
C ARG A 43 -4.28 15.65 -12.15
N SER A 44 -3.27 14.92 -11.73
CA SER A 44 -2.64 15.03 -10.41
C SER A 44 -1.56 16.11 -10.28
N ASN A 45 -1.28 16.90 -11.33
CA ASN A 45 -0.17 17.87 -11.35
C ASN A 45 -0.20 18.94 -10.24
N HIS A 46 -1.36 19.14 -9.61
CA HIS A 46 -1.55 20.10 -8.51
C HIS A 46 -1.41 19.45 -7.12
N LEU A 47 -1.28 18.13 -7.04
CA LEU A 47 -1.17 17.40 -5.78
C LEU A 47 0.28 17.37 -5.30
N LYS A 48 0.55 18.07 -4.19
CA LYS A 48 1.90 18.23 -3.63
C LYS A 48 2.57 16.92 -3.22
N ASN A 49 1.80 15.91 -2.87
CA ASN A 49 2.33 14.62 -2.41
C ASN A 49 2.71 13.67 -3.55
N ILE A 50 2.37 13.98 -4.80
CA ILE A 50 2.67 13.12 -5.96
C ILE A 50 4.00 13.55 -6.58
N PRO A 51 4.99 12.64 -6.74
CA PRO A 51 6.25 12.97 -7.39
C PRO A 51 6.04 13.34 -8.86
N GLU A 52 6.89 14.24 -9.37
CA GLU A 52 6.86 14.65 -10.78
C GLU A 52 7.01 13.47 -11.74
N LYS A 53 7.84 12.49 -11.38
CA LYS A 53 8.00 11.26 -12.17
C LYS A 53 6.68 10.50 -12.33
N HIS A 54 5.87 10.43 -11.29
CA HIS A 54 4.57 9.76 -11.37
C HIS A 54 3.59 10.54 -12.25
N ASN A 55 3.56 11.87 -12.12
CA ASN A 55 2.78 12.74 -13.00
C ASN A 55 3.21 12.60 -14.47
N GLN A 56 4.51 12.45 -14.73
CA GLN A 56 5.05 12.21 -16.06
C GLN A 56 4.51 10.90 -16.65
N VAL A 57 4.62 9.78 -15.94
CA VAL A 57 4.11 8.48 -16.42
C VAL A 57 2.59 8.54 -16.64
N ALA A 58 1.84 9.15 -15.73
CA ALA A 58 0.39 9.34 -15.89
C ALA A 58 0.04 10.17 -17.13
N LYS A 59 0.77 11.25 -17.39
CA LYS A 59 0.60 12.09 -18.59
C LYS A 59 0.88 11.31 -19.88
N TYR A 60 1.95 10.50 -19.92
CA TYR A 60 2.25 9.71 -21.12
C TYR A 60 1.28 8.55 -21.30
N TYR A 61 0.75 7.99 -20.22
CA TYR A 61 -0.35 7.04 -20.30
C TYR A 61 -1.62 7.69 -20.86
N GLU A 62 -1.95 8.92 -20.45
CA GLU A 62 -3.07 9.69 -21.05
C GLU A 62 -2.87 9.89 -22.56
N ILE A 63 -1.67 10.29 -22.99
CA ILE A 63 -1.32 10.44 -24.41
C ILE A 63 -1.51 9.12 -25.17
N PHE A 64 -1.06 8.01 -24.59
CA PHE A 64 -1.27 6.68 -25.17
C PHE A 64 -2.76 6.36 -25.33
N LEU A 65 -3.57 6.59 -24.29
CA LEU A 65 -4.99 6.28 -24.33
C LEU A 65 -5.73 7.08 -25.41
N GLN A 66 -5.37 8.35 -25.59
CA GLN A 66 -5.94 9.20 -26.65
C GLN A 66 -5.63 8.68 -28.06
N GLN A 67 -4.50 8.01 -28.25
CA GLN A 67 -4.12 7.39 -29.52
C GLN A 67 -4.71 5.99 -29.70
N SER A 68 -4.98 5.30 -28.60
CA SER A 68 -5.56 3.95 -28.61
C SER A 68 -7.02 3.99 -29.12
N PRO A 69 -7.39 3.10 -30.07
CA PRO A 69 -8.78 2.94 -30.50
C PRO A 69 -9.66 2.29 -29.42
N MET A 70 -9.07 1.67 -28.42
CA MET A 70 -9.79 1.05 -27.31
C MET A 70 -10.28 2.10 -26.30
N GLU A 71 -11.52 1.92 -25.84
CA GLU A 71 -12.14 2.77 -24.82
C GLU A 71 -11.66 2.43 -23.40
N PRO A 72 -11.62 3.42 -22.49
CA PRO A 72 -11.31 3.17 -21.08
C PRO A 72 -12.49 2.47 -20.39
N CYS A 73 -12.20 1.60 -19.43
CA CYS A 73 -13.23 0.96 -18.62
C CYS A 73 -13.59 1.84 -17.42
N LEU A 74 -14.61 2.67 -17.60
CA LEU A 74 -15.10 3.66 -16.62
C LEU A 74 -15.90 3.00 -15.50
N LEU A 75 -16.76 2.05 -15.90
CA LEU A 75 -17.64 1.27 -15.05
C LEU A 75 -17.56 -0.18 -15.50
N PHE A 76 -17.31 -1.08 -14.55
CA PHE A 76 -17.13 -2.51 -14.85
C PHE A 76 -18.27 -3.16 -15.64
N HIS A 77 -19.49 -2.64 -15.47
CA HIS A 77 -20.69 -3.16 -16.14
C HIS A 77 -20.99 -2.48 -17.49
N GLU A 78 -20.37 -1.32 -17.77
CA GLU A 78 -20.57 -0.59 -19.04
C GLU A 78 -19.50 -0.96 -20.08
N GLY A 79 -18.45 -1.66 -19.66
CA GLY A 79 -17.41 -2.18 -20.51
C GLY A 79 -16.21 -1.24 -20.67
N GLY A 80 -15.43 -1.42 -21.74
CA GLY A 80 -14.13 -0.79 -21.95
C GLY A 80 -12.94 -1.69 -21.57
N TYR A 81 -11.73 -1.21 -21.84
CA TYR A 81 -10.52 -2.02 -21.81
C TYR A 81 -9.45 -1.46 -20.87
N TRP A 82 -8.97 -0.24 -21.13
CA TRP A 82 -7.87 0.35 -20.35
C TRP A 82 -8.35 0.83 -18.98
N ARG A 83 -7.59 0.50 -17.94
CA ARG A 83 -7.94 0.80 -16.54
C ARG A 83 -6.79 1.50 -15.83
N GLU A 84 -6.70 1.24 -14.54
CA GLU A 84 -5.81 1.88 -13.60
C GLU A 84 -4.34 1.76 -14.00
N LEU A 85 -3.59 2.81 -13.73
CA LEU A 85 -2.14 2.86 -13.80
C LEU A 85 -1.62 2.98 -12.37
N ILE A 86 -0.79 2.03 -11.95
CA ILE A 86 0.00 2.15 -10.73
C ILE A 86 1.43 2.49 -11.12
N VAL A 87 1.98 3.53 -10.51
CA VAL A 87 3.38 3.93 -10.66
C VAL A 87 4.06 3.78 -9.30
N ARG A 88 5.18 3.06 -9.29
CA ARG A 88 6.08 2.95 -8.15
C ARG A 88 7.44 3.53 -8.51
N THR A 89 8.06 4.21 -7.55
CA THR A 89 9.46 4.67 -7.65
C THR A 89 10.24 4.27 -6.40
N ASN A 90 11.56 4.22 -6.51
CA ASN A 90 12.45 4.10 -5.34
C ASN A 90 13.32 5.36 -5.20
N SER A 91 14.10 5.43 -4.12
CA SER A 91 15.07 6.52 -3.88
C SER A 91 16.16 6.66 -4.94
N GLN A 92 16.44 5.60 -5.71
CA GLN A 92 17.45 5.58 -6.78
C GLN A 92 16.90 6.04 -8.15
N GLY A 93 15.60 6.36 -8.24
CA GLY A 93 14.94 6.81 -9.47
C GLY A 93 14.44 5.70 -10.40
N HIS A 94 14.55 4.43 -10.01
CA HIS A 94 13.91 3.33 -10.73
C HIS A 94 12.40 3.50 -10.71
N THR A 95 11.77 3.31 -11.87
CA THR A 95 10.32 3.50 -12.05
C THR A 95 9.67 2.22 -12.54
N MET A 96 8.66 1.73 -11.82
CA MET A 96 7.81 0.61 -12.23
C MET A 96 6.41 1.15 -12.57
N ALA A 97 5.94 0.87 -13.77
CA ALA A 97 4.56 1.11 -14.18
C ALA A 97 3.81 -0.22 -14.27
N ILE A 98 2.57 -0.24 -13.77
CA ILE A 98 1.68 -1.39 -13.83
C ILE A 98 0.37 -0.89 -14.43
N ILE A 99 -0.05 -1.48 -15.54
CA ILE A 99 -1.26 -1.11 -16.24
C ILE A 99 -2.27 -2.23 -16.11
N THR A 100 -3.45 -1.91 -15.58
CA THR A 100 -4.57 -2.84 -15.54
C THR A 100 -5.39 -2.73 -16.82
N PHE A 101 -5.80 -3.87 -17.34
CA PHE A 101 -6.59 -4.00 -18.56
C PHE A 101 -7.72 -5.00 -18.36
N HIS A 102 -8.92 -4.67 -18.82
CA HIS A 102 -10.05 -5.57 -18.81
C HIS A 102 -10.13 -6.30 -20.17
N PRO A 103 -9.91 -7.63 -20.22
CA PRO A 103 -9.81 -8.34 -21.48
C PRO A 103 -11.11 -8.40 -22.29
N GLN A 104 -12.27 -8.24 -21.65
CA GLN A 104 -13.59 -8.37 -22.29
C GLN A 104 -13.68 -9.73 -23.00
N GLU A 105 -14.05 -9.72 -24.28
CA GLU A 105 -14.16 -10.88 -25.16
C GLU A 105 -12.99 -10.97 -26.16
N LEU A 106 -11.90 -10.22 -25.95
CA LEU A 106 -10.76 -10.24 -26.87
C LEU A 106 -10.10 -11.62 -26.90
N THR A 107 -9.71 -12.02 -28.11
CA THR A 107 -8.85 -13.18 -28.32
C THR A 107 -7.46 -12.94 -27.73
N GLN A 108 -6.72 -14.02 -27.49
CA GLN A 108 -5.35 -13.93 -27.00
C GLN A 108 -4.42 -13.19 -27.98
N GLU A 109 -4.69 -13.30 -29.28
CA GLU A 109 -3.94 -12.59 -30.33
C GLU A 109 -4.16 -11.08 -30.24
N GLU A 110 -5.41 -10.63 -30.10
CA GLU A 110 -5.74 -9.22 -29.92
C GLU A 110 -5.17 -8.65 -28.62
N LEU A 111 -5.19 -9.42 -27.53
CA LEU A 111 -4.55 -9.05 -26.26
C LEU A 111 -3.04 -8.89 -26.41
N CYS A 112 -2.38 -9.81 -27.12
CA CYS A 112 -0.95 -9.69 -27.42
C CYS A 112 -0.64 -8.42 -28.22
N VAL A 113 -1.49 -8.04 -29.18
CA VAL A 113 -1.35 -6.76 -29.89
C VAL A 113 -1.42 -5.59 -28.93
N GLN A 114 -2.36 -5.57 -27.98
CA GLN A 114 -2.45 -4.48 -26.99
C GLN A 114 -1.21 -4.42 -26.08
N LYS A 115 -0.70 -5.58 -25.63
CA LYS A 115 0.51 -5.69 -24.81
C LYS A 115 1.76 -5.18 -25.55
N GLU A 116 1.96 -5.57 -26.80
CA GLU A 116 3.09 -5.07 -27.58
C GLU A 116 2.93 -3.57 -27.90
N THR A 117 1.72 -3.10 -28.19
CA THR A 117 1.46 -1.68 -28.49
C THR A 117 1.82 -0.77 -27.31
N ILE A 118 1.40 -1.12 -26.09
CA ILE A 118 1.74 -0.33 -24.89
C ILE A 118 3.23 -0.42 -24.54
N LYS A 119 3.83 -1.60 -24.73
CA LYS A 119 5.27 -1.82 -24.53
C LYS A 119 6.09 -1.00 -25.51
N GLU A 120 5.76 -1.00 -26.79
CA GLU A 120 6.45 -0.18 -27.79
C GLU A 120 6.31 1.32 -27.50
N PHE A 121 5.11 1.76 -27.10
CA PHE A 121 4.88 3.17 -26.73
C PHE A 121 5.82 3.65 -25.61
N PHE A 122 5.99 2.86 -24.55
CA PHE A 122 6.81 3.23 -23.40
C PHE A 122 8.30 2.90 -23.54
N THR A 123 8.70 2.06 -24.49
CA THR A 123 10.12 1.69 -24.69
C THR A 123 10.77 2.39 -25.86
N LYS A 124 10.02 2.66 -26.94
CA LYS A 124 10.53 3.24 -28.19
C LYS A 124 9.73 4.45 -28.66
N GLY A 125 8.47 4.56 -28.25
CA GLY A 125 7.56 5.63 -28.64
C GLY A 125 7.69 6.89 -27.78
N PRO A 126 6.67 7.77 -27.81
CA PRO A 126 6.67 9.02 -27.03
C PRO A 126 6.85 8.80 -25.53
N GLY A 127 6.37 7.67 -25.00
CA GLY A 127 6.49 7.30 -23.59
C GLY A 127 7.90 6.91 -23.16
N ALA A 128 8.86 6.73 -24.08
CA ALA A 128 10.25 6.37 -23.74
C ALA A 128 10.94 7.37 -22.81
N VAL A 129 10.51 8.65 -22.82
CA VAL A 129 11.01 9.68 -21.89
C VAL A 129 10.68 9.37 -20.41
N CYS A 130 9.70 8.49 -20.16
CA CYS A 130 9.40 8.01 -18.82
C CYS A 130 10.49 7.10 -18.26
N ASP A 131 11.38 6.55 -19.09
CA ASP A 131 12.54 5.74 -18.67
C ASP A 131 12.16 4.69 -17.62
N LEU A 132 11.24 3.80 -17.99
CA LEU A 132 10.70 2.81 -17.09
C LEU A 132 11.73 1.70 -16.85
N THR A 133 11.97 1.38 -15.58
CA THR A 133 12.75 0.20 -15.17
C THR A 133 11.93 -1.08 -15.32
N SER A 134 10.61 -0.99 -15.13
CA SER A 134 9.69 -2.11 -15.24
C SER A 134 8.37 -1.66 -15.84
N LEU A 135 7.84 -2.44 -16.77
CA LEU A 135 6.48 -2.28 -17.28
C LEU A 135 5.71 -3.59 -17.10
N TYR A 136 4.62 -3.51 -16.34
CA TYR A 136 3.73 -4.61 -16.04
C TYR A 136 2.36 -4.40 -16.66
N PHE A 137 1.74 -5.52 -17.01
CA PHE A 137 0.38 -5.59 -17.50
C PHE A 137 -0.42 -6.59 -16.67
N GLN A 138 -1.62 -6.19 -16.26
CA GLN A 138 -2.50 -7.02 -15.44
C GLN A 138 -3.86 -7.14 -16.11
N GLU A 139 -4.24 -8.35 -16.51
CA GLU A 139 -5.55 -8.65 -17.05
C GLU A 139 -6.54 -8.91 -15.91
N SER A 140 -7.51 -8.02 -15.71
CA SER A 140 -8.47 -8.14 -14.61
C SER A 140 -9.89 -7.86 -15.05
N THR A 141 -10.77 -8.84 -14.81
CA THR A 141 -12.23 -8.74 -15.01
C THR A 141 -12.98 -8.27 -13.77
N MET A 142 -12.27 -8.02 -12.66
CA MET A 142 -12.87 -7.76 -11.35
C MET A 142 -12.43 -6.42 -10.76
N THR A 143 -13.29 -5.81 -9.92
CA THR A 143 -12.96 -4.59 -9.16
C THR A 143 -11.83 -4.80 -8.17
N ARG A 144 -11.75 -6.02 -7.62
CA ARG A 144 -10.68 -6.49 -6.74
C ARG A 144 -10.37 -7.92 -7.13
N CYS A 145 -9.09 -8.24 -7.21
CA CYS A 145 -8.61 -9.58 -7.51
C CYS A 145 -7.28 -9.80 -6.80
N SER A 146 -7.04 -11.03 -6.36
CA SER A 146 -5.72 -11.43 -5.90
C SER A 146 -4.78 -11.68 -7.07
N HIS A 147 -3.48 -11.67 -6.79
CA HIS A 147 -2.44 -11.99 -7.78
C HIS A 147 -2.58 -13.39 -8.40
N GLN A 148 -3.20 -14.33 -7.67
CA GLN A 148 -3.49 -15.67 -8.19
C GLN A 148 -4.63 -15.68 -9.20
N GLN A 149 -5.61 -14.79 -9.03
CA GLN A 149 -6.75 -14.65 -9.95
C GLN A 149 -6.39 -13.84 -11.19
N SER A 150 -5.48 -12.87 -11.04
CA SER A 150 -5.07 -11.93 -12.09
C SER A 150 -3.57 -11.67 -11.98
N PRO A 151 -2.74 -12.50 -12.63
CA PRO A 151 -1.29 -12.43 -12.50
C PRO A 151 -0.71 -11.21 -13.23
N TYR A 152 0.40 -10.72 -12.68
CA TYR A 152 1.14 -9.58 -13.21
C TYR A 152 2.10 -10.09 -14.28
N GLN A 153 1.94 -9.60 -15.50
CA GLN A 153 2.75 -10.00 -16.65
C GLN A 153 3.81 -8.93 -16.89
N LEU A 154 5.08 -9.30 -16.78
CA LEU A 154 6.19 -8.40 -17.08
C LEU A 154 6.30 -8.27 -18.61
N LEU A 155 6.10 -7.05 -19.12
CA LEU A 155 6.24 -6.75 -20.54
C LEU A 155 7.65 -6.26 -20.90
N PHE A 156 8.30 -5.56 -19.98
CA PHE A 156 9.63 -4.99 -20.20
C PHE A 156 10.37 -4.73 -18.88
N GLY A 157 11.69 -4.89 -18.92
CA GLY A 157 12.61 -4.47 -17.86
C GLY A 157 12.74 -5.49 -16.74
N GLU A 158 12.99 -5.00 -15.53
CA GLU A 158 13.27 -5.83 -14.35
C GLU A 158 11.98 -6.26 -13.63
N PRO A 159 11.92 -7.46 -13.04
CA PRO A 159 10.73 -7.91 -12.33
C PRO A 159 10.51 -7.23 -10.97
N HIS A 160 11.53 -6.56 -10.44
CA HIS A 160 11.47 -5.94 -9.12
C HIS A 160 12.31 -4.66 -9.11
N ILE A 161 11.90 -3.70 -8.29
CA ILE A 161 12.76 -2.59 -7.86
C ILE A 161 13.24 -2.86 -6.43
N PHE A 162 14.33 -2.21 -6.03
CA PHE A 162 14.86 -2.31 -4.67
C PHE A 162 14.78 -0.96 -3.98
N GLU A 163 14.39 -0.92 -2.72
CA GLU A 163 14.44 0.29 -1.90
C GLU A 163 15.38 0.09 -0.73
N ASP A 164 16.12 1.14 -0.39
CA ASP A 164 16.96 1.16 0.81
C ASP A 164 16.14 1.77 1.96
N LEU A 165 16.01 1.03 3.07
CA LEU A 165 15.26 1.46 4.24
C LEU A 165 16.03 1.10 5.52
N LEU A 166 16.53 2.10 6.23
CA LEU A 166 17.35 1.89 7.45
C LEU A 166 18.52 0.91 7.25
N GLY A 167 19.17 0.94 6.09
CA GLY A 167 20.28 0.05 5.75
C GLY A 167 19.87 -1.35 5.27
N LEU A 168 18.56 -1.66 5.23
CA LEU A 168 18.04 -2.86 4.59
C LEU A 168 17.76 -2.60 3.12
N LYS A 169 18.11 -3.57 2.27
CA LYS A 169 17.74 -3.57 0.86
C LYS A 169 16.45 -4.38 0.68
N ILE A 170 15.33 -3.69 0.50
CA ILE A 170 13.99 -4.27 0.39
C ILE A 170 13.64 -4.48 -1.08
N ARG A 171 13.25 -5.71 -1.44
CA ARG A 171 12.74 -6.02 -2.79
C ARG A 171 11.26 -5.63 -2.89
N ILE A 172 10.92 -4.80 -3.86
CA ILE A 172 9.54 -4.34 -4.12
C ILE A 172 9.04 -4.98 -5.42
N SER A 173 8.11 -5.91 -5.26
CA SER A 173 7.32 -6.51 -6.32
C SER A 173 6.09 -5.64 -6.65
N PRO A 174 5.40 -5.88 -7.78
CA PRO A 174 4.19 -5.14 -8.16
C PRO A 174 3.08 -5.18 -7.09
N ASP A 175 2.97 -6.31 -6.42
CA ASP A 175 2.00 -6.66 -5.38
C ASP A 175 2.42 -6.29 -3.96
N ALA A 176 3.73 -6.12 -3.74
CA ALA A 176 4.28 -5.92 -2.41
C ALA A 176 3.65 -4.72 -1.70
N PHE A 177 3.17 -4.94 -0.48
CA PHE A 177 2.88 -3.84 0.43
C PHE A 177 4.20 -3.21 0.87
N PHE A 178 4.30 -1.90 0.71
CA PHE A 178 5.42 -1.10 1.19
C PHE A 178 4.86 0.25 1.62
N GLN A 179 5.45 0.83 2.67
CA GLN A 179 4.99 2.12 3.17
C GLN A 179 5.16 3.18 2.09
N ILE A 180 4.08 3.92 1.80
CA ILE A 180 4.02 4.84 0.65
C ILE A 180 5.02 6.00 0.78
N ASN A 181 5.44 6.31 2.00
CA ASN A 181 6.42 7.35 2.30
C ASN A 181 7.65 6.69 2.93
N THR A 182 8.74 6.51 2.17
CA THR A 182 9.96 5.87 2.66
C THR A 182 10.56 6.66 3.83
N ALA A 183 10.69 7.98 3.71
CA ALA A 183 11.26 8.83 4.77
C ALA A 183 10.40 8.83 6.04
N GLY A 184 9.07 8.88 5.91
CA GLY A 184 8.16 8.77 7.03
C GLY A 184 8.18 7.37 7.68
N ALA A 185 8.36 6.31 6.88
CA ALA A 185 8.52 4.96 7.40
C ALA A 185 9.81 4.81 8.23
N GLU A 186 10.92 5.40 7.79
CA GLU A 186 12.14 5.44 8.59
C GLU A 186 11.93 6.14 9.94
N MET A 187 11.21 7.27 9.95
CA MET A 187 10.86 7.97 11.20
C MET A 187 9.98 7.11 12.10
N LEU A 188 8.98 6.45 11.53
CA LEU A 188 8.10 5.53 12.25
C LEU A 188 8.90 4.40 12.90
N TYR A 189 9.79 3.77 12.15
CA TYR A 189 10.53 2.59 12.61
C TYR A 189 11.57 2.97 13.67
N ARG A 190 12.23 4.13 13.52
CA ARG A 190 13.09 4.70 14.57
C ARG A 190 12.30 4.99 15.84
N THR A 191 11.13 5.61 15.72
CA THR A 191 10.25 5.90 16.86
C THR A 191 9.85 4.61 17.58
N VAL A 192 9.50 3.55 16.85
CA VAL A 192 9.22 2.23 17.43
C VAL A 192 10.44 1.66 18.15
N GLY A 193 11.64 1.74 17.55
CA GLY A 193 12.88 1.29 18.18
C GLY A 193 13.21 2.05 19.47
N GLU A 194 13.09 3.37 19.45
CA GLU A 194 13.32 4.25 20.60
C GLU A 194 12.33 3.98 21.75
N LEU A 195 11.03 3.90 21.44
CA LEU A 195 9.99 3.66 22.45
C LEU A 195 10.01 2.24 23.01
N SER A 196 10.34 1.25 22.19
CA SER A 196 10.39 -0.15 22.64
C SER A 196 11.55 -0.43 23.58
N GLY A 197 12.62 0.37 23.53
CA GLY A 197 13.82 0.16 24.33
C GLY A 197 14.51 -1.18 24.03
N VAL A 198 14.34 -1.69 22.80
CA VAL A 198 14.92 -2.95 22.36
C VAL A 198 16.43 -2.97 22.58
N ASN A 199 16.91 -4.10 23.07
CA ASN A 199 18.32 -4.38 23.29
C ASN A 199 18.61 -5.86 23.02
N SER A 200 19.89 -6.24 23.12
CA SER A 200 20.36 -7.59 22.82
C SER A 200 19.70 -8.72 23.63
N ASN A 201 18.95 -8.42 24.70
CA ASN A 201 18.21 -9.39 25.51
C ASN A 201 16.72 -9.44 25.18
N THR A 202 16.26 -8.70 24.16
CA THR A 202 14.85 -8.59 23.81
C THR A 202 14.46 -9.59 22.72
N ILE A 203 13.36 -10.31 22.93
CA ILE A 203 12.69 -11.08 21.87
C ILE A 203 11.54 -10.22 21.33
N LEU A 204 11.59 -9.88 20.05
CA LEU A 204 10.60 -9.05 19.38
C LEU A 204 9.58 -9.94 18.65
N LEU A 205 8.30 -9.82 19.00
CA LEU A 205 7.20 -10.37 18.21
C LEU A 205 6.68 -9.27 17.29
N ASP A 206 6.90 -9.40 15.98
CA ASP A 206 6.43 -8.44 14.98
C ASP A 206 5.25 -9.02 14.20
N ILE A 207 4.12 -8.32 14.21
CA ILE A 207 2.88 -8.73 13.51
C ILE A 207 2.78 -8.04 12.12
N CYS A 208 3.80 -7.25 11.73
CA CYS A 208 3.86 -6.51 10.47
C CYS A 208 5.21 -6.65 9.73
N CYS A 209 5.97 -7.72 10.06
CA CYS A 209 7.29 -8.22 9.60
C CYS A 209 8.42 -7.24 9.20
N VAL A 210 8.14 -6.13 8.53
CA VAL A 210 9.13 -5.18 8.01
C VAL A 210 9.74 -4.31 9.13
N ILE A 211 8.95 -3.97 10.15
CA ILE A 211 9.45 -3.21 11.31
C ILE A 211 10.46 -4.06 12.09
N GLY A 212 10.15 -5.32 12.30
CA GLY A 212 10.98 -6.28 13.03
C GLY A 212 12.31 -6.54 12.36
N LEU A 213 12.35 -6.61 11.03
CA LEU A 213 13.61 -6.69 10.28
C LEU A 213 14.51 -5.47 10.52
N SER A 214 13.94 -4.27 10.61
CA SER A 214 14.72 -3.04 10.89
C SER A 214 15.32 -3.00 12.30
N LEU A 215 14.70 -3.72 13.24
CA LEU A 215 15.14 -3.80 14.63
C LEU A 215 15.96 -5.06 14.94
N ALA A 216 16.02 -6.02 14.01
CA ALA A 216 16.71 -7.29 14.19
C ALA A 216 18.16 -7.14 14.67
N PRO A 217 18.99 -6.20 14.17
CA PRO A 217 20.37 -6.01 14.64
C PRO A 217 20.48 -5.63 16.12
N TYR A 218 19.40 -5.14 16.73
CA TYR A 218 19.37 -4.64 18.11
C TYR A 218 18.64 -5.57 19.07
N THR A 219 18.19 -6.75 18.62
CA THR A 219 17.39 -7.70 19.40
C THR A 219 18.08 -9.07 19.50
N SER A 220 17.69 -9.89 20.48
CA SER A 220 18.16 -11.28 20.56
C SER A 220 17.57 -12.15 19.47
N GLN A 221 16.28 -11.94 19.17
CA GLN A 221 15.50 -12.74 18.24
C GLN A 221 14.28 -11.94 17.78
N VAL A 222 13.92 -12.07 16.50
CA VAL A 222 12.67 -11.53 15.94
C VAL A 222 11.79 -12.69 15.49
N LEU A 223 10.55 -12.71 15.96
CA LEU A 223 9.49 -13.62 15.55
C LEU A 223 8.47 -12.83 14.72
N GLY A 224 8.46 -13.04 13.41
CA GLY A 224 7.53 -12.38 12.51
C GLY A 224 6.24 -13.20 12.31
N ILE A 225 5.08 -12.55 12.38
CA ILE A 225 3.79 -13.05 11.93
C ILE A 225 3.30 -12.11 10.83
N GLU A 226 3.19 -12.60 9.60
CA GLU A 226 2.66 -11.83 8.47
C GLU A 226 1.23 -12.26 8.16
N LEU A 227 0.34 -11.30 7.93
CA LEU A 227 -0.94 -11.57 7.30
C LEU A 227 -0.75 -11.47 5.79
N VAL A 228 -0.52 -12.62 5.14
CA VAL A 228 -0.62 -12.71 3.68
C VAL A 228 -2.01 -12.23 3.26
N GLU A 229 -2.15 -11.61 2.09
CA GLU A 229 -3.42 -11.01 1.62
C GLU A 229 -4.62 -12.00 1.63
N GLN A 230 -4.36 -13.29 1.41
CA GLN A 230 -5.34 -14.38 1.59
C GLN A 230 -5.80 -14.56 3.04
N ALA A 231 -4.91 -14.33 4.00
CA ALA A 231 -5.22 -14.39 5.42
C ALA A 231 -6.14 -13.27 5.88
N VAL A 232 -6.44 -12.21 5.11
CA VAL A 232 -7.46 -11.21 5.51
C VAL A 232 -8.88 -11.71 5.19
N GLU A 233 -9.07 -12.39 4.07
CA GLU A 233 -10.36 -13.05 3.75
C GLU A 233 -10.55 -14.31 4.60
N ASP A 234 -9.49 -15.11 4.77
CA ASP A 234 -9.50 -16.25 5.68
C ASP A 234 -9.54 -15.80 7.14
N ALA A 235 -8.96 -14.68 7.56
CA ALA A 235 -9.15 -14.16 8.94
C ALA A 235 -10.52 -13.55 9.13
N ARG A 236 -11.22 -13.07 8.09
CA ARG A 236 -12.64 -12.69 8.21
C ARG A 236 -13.54 -13.91 8.35
N TRP A 237 -13.31 -14.96 7.55
CA TRP A 237 -13.98 -16.25 7.70
C TRP A 237 -13.62 -16.93 9.03
N THR A 238 -12.35 -16.94 9.40
CA THR A 238 -11.83 -17.54 10.62
C THR A 238 -12.21 -16.73 11.85
N ALA A 239 -12.23 -15.39 11.83
CA ALA A 239 -12.73 -14.58 12.95
C ALA A 239 -14.25 -14.69 13.11
N ALA A 240 -14.99 -15.00 12.04
CA ALA A 240 -16.41 -15.34 12.12
C ALA A 240 -16.68 -16.73 12.76
N PHE A 241 -15.69 -17.62 12.77
CA PHE A 241 -15.82 -19.01 13.26
C PHE A 241 -14.91 -19.39 14.44
N ASN A 242 -13.88 -18.61 14.76
CA ASN A 242 -12.89 -18.84 15.81
C ASN A 242 -12.66 -17.55 16.61
N ASP A 243 -13.20 -17.55 17.84
CA ASP A 243 -13.21 -16.44 18.80
C ASP A 243 -11.84 -16.25 19.51
N TYR A 244 -10.75 -16.27 18.74
CA TYR A 244 -9.40 -15.96 19.26
C TYR A 244 -9.05 -14.51 18.93
N GLN A 245 -9.36 -13.60 19.85
CA GLN A 245 -8.93 -12.21 19.73
C GLN A 245 -7.43 -12.13 20.04
N VAL A 246 -6.62 -11.66 19.08
CA VAL A 246 -5.17 -11.43 19.24
C VAL A 246 -4.88 -10.61 20.51
N VAL A 247 -5.75 -9.64 20.82
CA VAL A 247 -5.69 -8.86 22.07
C VAL A 247 -5.80 -9.76 23.30
N GLN A 248 -6.74 -10.71 23.35
CA GLN A 248 -6.84 -11.65 24.47
C GLN A 248 -5.58 -12.52 24.61
N ALA A 249 -5.01 -12.99 23.50
CA ALA A 249 -3.78 -13.78 23.51
C ALA A 249 -2.60 -12.97 24.08
N ILE A 250 -2.39 -11.74 23.59
CA ILE A 250 -1.37 -10.82 24.11
C ILE A 250 -1.63 -10.52 25.60
N ARG A 251 -2.89 -10.30 25.98
CA ARG A 251 -3.28 -10.00 27.37
C ARG A 251 -3.02 -11.15 28.31
N ASN A 252 -3.22 -12.39 27.88
CA ASN A 252 -3.00 -13.57 28.71
C ASN A 252 -1.55 -14.06 28.70
N CYS A 253 -0.74 -13.65 27.72
CA CYS A 253 0.67 -14.03 27.63
C CYS A 253 1.56 -13.25 28.60
N ARG A 254 1.81 -13.80 29.80
CA ARG A 254 2.60 -13.15 30.88
C ARG A 254 4.05 -12.80 30.50
N VAL A 255 4.59 -13.40 29.43
CA VAL A 255 5.94 -13.14 28.93
C VAL A 255 6.01 -11.76 28.24
N ILE A 256 4.92 -11.30 27.61
CA ILE A 256 4.88 -9.99 26.97
C ILE A 256 4.68 -8.92 28.04
N ARG A 257 5.75 -8.18 28.33
CA ARG A 257 5.79 -7.07 29.30
C ARG A 257 5.72 -5.70 28.64
N THR A 258 6.28 -5.58 27.44
CA THR A 258 6.26 -4.37 26.62
C THR A 258 5.53 -4.66 25.31
N LEU A 259 4.63 -3.78 24.90
CA LEU A 259 3.90 -3.86 23.65
C LEU A 259 3.98 -2.49 22.96
N VAL A 260 4.49 -2.46 21.73
CA VAL A 260 4.35 -1.30 20.84
C VAL A 260 3.23 -1.60 19.86
N PHE A 261 2.26 -0.69 19.78
CA PHE A 261 1.09 -0.80 18.92
C PHE A 261 1.06 0.38 17.96
N VAL A 262 1.02 0.11 16.65
CA VAL A 262 0.98 1.15 15.60
C VAL A 262 -0.38 1.15 14.94
N SER A 263 -1.00 2.32 14.77
CA SER A 263 -2.30 2.43 14.11
C SER A 263 -2.49 3.73 13.34
N CYS A 264 -2.99 3.57 12.11
CA CYS A 264 -3.35 4.65 11.19
C CYS A 264 -4.76 5.22 11.46
N LYS A 265 -5.53 4.56 12.33
CA LYS A 265 -6.90 4.92 12.69
C LYS A 265 -7.14 4.61 14.17
N PRO A 266 -6.84 5.55 15.08
CA PRO A 266 -6.97 5.32 16.52
C PRO A 266 -8.42 5.22 17.03
N GLN A 267 -9.40 5.34 16.13
CA GLN A 267 -10.83 5.33 16.43
C GLN A 267 -11.47 3.97 16.09
N GLY A 268 -12.58 3.63 16.75
CA GLY A 268 -13.36 2.42 16.48
C GLY A 268 -12.69 1.17 17.07
N GLU A 269 -12.37 0.19 16.22
CA GLU A 269 -11.72 -1.08 16.61
C GLU A 269 -10.43 -0.85 17.40
N THR A 270 -9.58 0.10 16.99
CA THR A 270 -8.36 0.42 17.72
C THR A 270 -8.65 0.87 19.16
N THR A 271 -9.64 1.74 19.35
CA THR A 271 -10.04 2.20 20.68
C THR A 271 -10.52 1.04 21.55
N ARG A 272 -11.30 0.12 20.97
CA ARG A 272 -11.77 -1.08 21.66
C ARG A 272 -10.61 -1.98 22.09
N ASN A 273 -9.66 -2.22 21.18
CA ASN A 273 -8.46 -3.01 21.46
C ASN A 273 -7.64 -2.38 22.60
N ILE A 274 -7.45 -1.07 22.59
CA ILE A 274 -6.74 -0.35 23.67
C ILE A 274 -7.48 -0.51 25.02
N ILE A 275 -8.81 -0.38 25.03
CA ILE A 275 -9.61 -0.58 26.25
C ILE A 275 -9.43 -2.01 26.77
N GLU A 276 -9.49 -3.01 25.90
CA GLU A 276 -9.28 -4.42 26.28
C GLU A 276 -7.84 -4.70 26.73
N LEU A 277 -6.87 -3.96 26.18
CA LEU A 277 -5.48 -4.05 26.61
C LEU A 277 -5.27 -3.51 28.04
N CYS A 278 -6.04 -2.50 28.43
CA CYS A 278 -5.86 -1.78 29.69
C CYS A 278 -6.87 -2.13 30.79
N CYS A 279 -7.97 -2.81 30.46
CA CYS A 279 -9.02 -3.08 31.45
C CYS A 279 -8.57 -4.13 32.48
N PRO A 280 -9.12 -4.10 33.72
CA PRO A 280 -8.87 -5.12 34.72
C PRO A 280 -9.23 -6.53 34.22
N PRO A 281 -8.69 -7.59 34.85
CA PRO A 281 -9.04 -8.96 34.50
C PRO A 281 -10.56 -9.17 34.48
N ASN A 282 -11.06 -9.77 33.40
CA ASN A 282 -12.47 -10.00 33.16
C ASN A 282 -12.68 -11.40 32.58
N SER A 283 -13.16 -12.31 33.43
CA SER A 283 -13.41 -13.71 33.06
C SER A 283 -14.48 -13.87 31.98
N ALA A 284 -15.48 -12.99 31.92
CA ALA A 284 -16.52 -13.03 30.90
C ALA A 284 -15.96 -12.72 29.50
N LYS A 285 -14.88 -11.94 29.43
CA LYS A 285 -14.12 -11.64 28.20
C LYS A 285 -12.86 -12.49 28.03
N LYS A 286 -12.65 -13.50 28.90
CA LYS A 286 -11.43 -14.33 28.92
C LYS A 286 -10.12 -13.53 29.04
N LEU A 287 -10.16 -12.34 29.65
CA LEU A 287 -8.98 -11.49 29.90
C LEU A 287 -8.48 -11.77 31.31
N LEU A 288 -7.52 -12.67 31.47
CA LEU A 288 -7.06 -13.16 32.78
C LEU A 288 -5.71 -12.57 33.21
N GLY A 289 -4.91 -12.04 32.27
CA GLY A 289 -3.58 -11.49 32.58
C GLY A 289 -3.58 -10.05 33.11
N GLU A 290 -2.46 -9.64 33.71
CA GLU A 290 -2.25 -8.29 34.25
C GLU A 290 -2.45 -7.20 33.18
N PRO A 291 -3.22 -6.13 33.44
CA PRO A 291 -3.49 -5.06 32.48
C PRO A 291 -2.22 -4.35 32.02
N PHE A 292 -2.20 -3.97 30.75
CA PHE A 292 -1.20 -3.05 30.26
C PHE A 292 -1.55 -1.62 30.65
N VAL A 293 -0.53 -0.80 30.85
CA VAL A 293 -0.67 0.64 31.04
C VAL A 293 -0.10 1.33 29.82
N LEU A 294 -0.90 2.19 29.17
CA LEU A 294 -0.41 3.09 28.13
C LEU A 294 0.56 4.10 28.77
N ARG A 295 1.82 4.09 28.32
CA ARG A 295 2.87 4.97 28.85
C ARG A 295 3.11 6.16 27.97
N GLN A 296 3.15 5.95 26.66
CA GLN A 296 3.48 6.99 25.69
C GLN A 296 2.67 6.80 24.42
N ALA A 297 2.38 7.92 23.76
CA ALA A 297 1.71 7.97 22.47
C ALA A 297 2.43 9.02 21.61
N VAL A 298 2.99 8.60 20.48
CA VAL A 298 3.78 9.44 19.58
C VAL A 298 3.14 9.44 18.20
N PRO A 299 2.65 10.58 17.70
CA PRO A 299 2.18 10.70 16.33
C PRO A 299 3.36 10.79 15.37
N VAL A 300 3.25 10.10 14.25
CA VAL A 300 4.19 10.14 13.12
C VAL A 300 3.41 10.53 11.87
N ASP A 301 3.79 11.64 11.25
CA ASP A 301 3.17 12.08 10.00
C ASP A 301 3.76 11.30 8.81
N LEU A 302 3.10 10.20 8.48
CA LEU A 302 3.42 9.39 7.30
C LEU A 302 2.76 9.95 6.03
N PHE A 303 1.75 10.82 6.17
CA PHE A 303 0.91 11.30 5.08
C PHE A 303 0.73 12.83 5.08
N PRO A 304 1.83 13.61 4.90
CA PRO A 304 1.74 15.06 4.80
C PRO A 304 0.70 15.52 3.77
N HIS A 305 0.05 16.66 4.05
CA HIS A 305 -1.08 17.23 3.28
C HIS A 305 -2.40 16.44 3.36
N THR A 306 -2.50 15.48 4.27
CA THR A 306 -3.73 14.73 4.53
C THR A 306 -4.10 14.81 6.02
N PRO A 307 -5.34 14.49 6.41
CA PRO A 307 -5.70 14.39 7.83
C PRO A 307 -5.20 13.10 8.50
N HIS A 308 -4.51 12.21 7.77
CA HIS A 308 -4.06 10.92 8.29
C HIS A 308 -2.74 11.05 9.04
N CYS A 309 -2.61 10.30 10.14
CA CYS A 309 -1.39 10.22 10.94
C CYS A 309 -1.28 8.81 11.53
N GLU A 310 -0.07 8.28 11.60
CA GLU A 310 0.22 7.02 12.28
C GLU A 310 0.48 7.30 13.76
N LEU A 311 -0.15 6.53 14.65
CA LEU A 311 0.05 6.66 16.09
C LEU A 311 0.84 5.46 16.63
N VAL A 312 2.00 5.72 17.24
CA VAL A 312 2.80 4.72 17.94
C VAL A 312 2.49 4.78 19.43
N LEU A 313 1.98 3.67 19.97
CA LEU A 313 1.55 3.56 21.36
C LEU A 313 2.44 2.57 22.10
N LEU A 314 3.00 2.99 23.23
CA LEU A 314 3.80 2.15 24.11
C LEU A 314 2.99 1.71 25.33
N PHE A 315 2.87 0.40 25.49
CA PHE A 315 2.20 -0.25 26.60
C PHE A 315 3.20 -1.06 27.44
N THR A 316 3.07 -0.99 28.77
CA THR A 316 3.93 -1.75 29.70
C THR A 316 3.11 -2.38 30.82
N ARG A 317 3.61 -3.48 31.38
CA ARG A 317 3.15 -4.10 32.64
C ARG A 317 4.27 -4.90 33.28
#